data_AF-A0A507EXJ4-F1
#
_entry.id   AF-A0A507EXJ4-F1
#
_cell.length_a   1.000
_cell.length_b   1.000
_cell.length_c   1.000
_cell.angle_alpha   90.00
_cell.angle_beta   90.00
_cell.angle_gamma   90.00
#
_symmetry.space_group_name_H-M   'P 1'
#
loop_
_entity.id
_entity.type
_entity.pdbx_description
1 polymer ?
#
loop_
_entity_poly.entity_id
_entity_poly.type
_entity_poly.pdbx_seq_one_letter_code
_entity_poly.pdbx_strand_id
1 'polypeptide(L)'
;MLSANSQQMSQAFHEPRALAYTLMEGMNPSQDAALIRSIDDMMRKTEDERTKVAEDARATLKALSRQLQLAKENAERPKRELELQNELAVLEREERTEAEMPPTEQRLKLELFRSLGIELQRSDVGEFTKCKVRCYPRHDIQILEFEDKFSRYFYANMLWDMCS
;
A
#
# COMPACT_ATOMS: atom_id res chain seq x y z
N MET A 1 -80.11 52.43 -3.50
CA MET A 1 -79.34 51.22 -3.15
C MET A 1 -77.81 51.43 -3.11
N LEU A 2 -77.29 52.67 -3.07
CA LEU A 2 -75.84 52.94 -3.04
C LEU A 2 -75.27 53.23 -1.63
N SER A 3 -76.13 53.42 -0.63
CA SER A 3 -75.71 53.77 0.75
C SER A 3 -75.44 52.56 1.66
N ALA A 4 -75.91 51.36 1.30
CA ALA A 4 -75.63 50.13 2.05
C ALA A 4 -74.25 49.55 1.72
N ASN A 5 -73.76 49.79 0.48
CA ASN A 5 -72.50 49.23 -0.01
C ASN A 5 -71.27 49.96 0.55
N SER A 6 -71.40 51.25 0.91
CA SER A 6 -70.34 52.03 1.54
C SER A 6 -70.17 51.71 3.03
N GLN A 7 -71.25 51.38 3.74
CA GLN A 7 -71.19 50.95 5.15
C GLN A 7 -70.72 49.50 5.30
N GLN A 8 -71.11 48.59 4.40
CA GLN A 8 -70.58 47.22 4.38
C GLN A 8 -69.09 47.17 3.98
N MET A 9 -68.63 48.00 3.03
CA MET A 9 -67.19 48.10 2.75
C MET A 9 -66.42 48.65 3.96
N SER A 10 -66.92 49.66 4.66
CA SER A 10 -66.22 50.25 5.82
C SER A 10 -66.10 49.29 7.02
N GLN A 11 -67.13 48.47 7.28
CA GLN A 11 -67.09 47.42 8.30
C GLN A 11 -66.18 46.23 7.93
N ALA A 12 -66.18 45.79 6.66
CA ALA A 12 -65.33 44.69 6.20
C ALA A 12 -63.82 44.99 6.30
N PHE A 13 -63.42 46.26 6.32
CA PHE A 13 -62.02 46.67 6.50
C PHE A 13 -61.61 46.90 7.98
N HIS A 14 -62.56 46.90 8.93
CA HIS A 14 -62.24 47.07 10.35
C HIS A 14 -61.76 45.76 11.00
N GLU A 15 -62.40 44.64 10.66
CA GLU A 15 -62.06 43.31 11.20
C GLU A 15 -60.63 42.84 10.85
N PRO A 16 -60.15 42.98 9.59
CA PRO A 16 -58.79 42.60 9.22
C PRO A 16 -57.73 43.56 9.76
N ARG A 17 -58.06 44.85 9.87
CA ARG A 17 -57.14 45.85 10.44
C ARG A 17 -56.99 45.67 11.94
N ALA A 18 -58.08 45.40 12.67
CA ALA A 18 -58.02 45.09 14.09
C ALA A 18 -57.16 43.85 14.35
N LEU A 19 -57.33 42.80 13.56
CA LEU A 19 -56.53 41.58 13.65
C LEU A 19 -55.04 41.85 13.31
N ALA A 20 -54.76 42.70 12.32
CA ALA A 20 -53.39 43.14 12.01
C ALA A 20 -52.74 43.91 13.16
N TYR A 21 -53.49 44.79 13.86
CA TYR A 21 -52.99 45.48 15.05
C TYR A 21 -52.74 44.53 16.22
N THR A 22 -53.64 43.57 16.47
CA THR A 22 -53.43 42.54 17.50
C THR A 22 -52.23 41.64 17.19
N LEU A 23 -52.01 41.31 15.91
CA LEU A 23 -50.81 40.59 15.47
C LEU A 23 -49.54 41.43 15.65
N MET A 24 -49.59 42.73 15.36
CA MET A 24 -48.47 43.65 15.58
C MET A 24 -48.17 43.85 17.06
N GLU A 25 -49.18 43.87 17.94
CA GLU A 25 -49.00 43.93 19.40
C GLU A 25 -48.47 42.61 19.97
N GLY A 26 -48.87 41.47 19.40
CA GLY A 26 -48.38 40.14 19.79
C GLY A 26 -46.98 39.82 19.27
N MET A 27 -46.51 40.50 18.23
CA MET A 27 -45.14 40.36 17.73
C MET A 27 -44.18 41.15 18.61
N ASN A 28 -43.22 40.45 19.21
CA ASN A 28 -42.11 41.07 19.91
C ASN A 28 -40.78 40.72 19.22
N PRO A 29 -40.42 41.43 18.13
CA PRO A 29 -39.21 41.16 17.36
C PRO A 29 -37.93 41.23 18.20
N SER A 30 -37.94 42.03 19.28
CA SER A 30 -36.79 42.16 20.16
C SER A 30 -36.57 40.92 21.02
N GLN A 31 -37.66 40.31 21.52
CA GLN A 31 -37.62 39.05 22.24
C GLN A 31 -37.26 37.89 21.31
N ASP A 32 -37.84 37.83 20.11
CA ASP A 32 -37.53 36.80 19.13
C ASP A 32 -36.08 36.88 18.66
N ALA A 33 -35.56 38.09 18.43
CA ALA A 33 -34.15 38.30 18.11
C ALA A 33 -33.21 37.86 19.25
N ALA A 34 -33.60 38.06 20.52
CA ALA A 34 -32.84 37.59 21.66
C ALA A 34 -32.84 36.05 21.77
N LEU A 35 -33.99 35.41 21.51
CA LEU A 35 -34.10 33.95 21.44
C LEU A 35 -33.21 33.38 20.34
N ILE A 36 -33.24 33.94 19.13
CA ILE A 36 -32.40 33.52 18.00
C ILE A 36 -30.91 33.59 18.37
N ARG A 37 -30.46 34.68 19.00
CA ARG A 37 -29.07 34.81 19.46
C ARG A 37 -28.68 33.74 20.49
N SER A 38 -29.57 33.45 21.44
CA SER A 38 -29.32 32.40 22.43
C SER A 38 -29.23 31.01 21.79
N ILE A 39 -30.04 30.74 20.77
CA ILE A 39 -29.98 29.49 19.99
C ILE A 39 -28.65 29.40 19.24
N ASP A 40 -28.20 30.50 18.62
CA ASP A 40 -26.92 30.55 17.91
C ASP A 40 -25.74 30.29 18.86
N ASP A 41 -25.75 30.89 20.05
CA ASP A 41 -24.74 30.63 21.10
C ASP A 41 -24.75 29.16 21.56
N MET A 42 -25.94 28.56 21.72
CA MET A 42 -26.07 27.14 22.06
C MET A 42 -25.58 26.23 20.93
N MET A 43 -25.91 26.54 19.67
CA MET A 43 -25.43 25.79 18.50
C MET A 43 -23.92 25.85 18.41
N ARG A 44 -23.34 27.05 18.60
CA ARG A 44 -21.89 27.24 18.58
C ARG A 44 -21.19 26.42 19.65
N LYS A 45 -21.69 26.44 20.90
CA LYS A 45 -21.14 25.60 21.99
C LYS A 45 -21.24 24.11 21.66
N THR A 46 -22.39 23.67 21.12
CA THR A 46 -22.60 22.27 20.76
C THR A 46 -21.65 21.83 19.65
N GLU A 47 -21.37 22.70 18.68
CA GLU A 47 -20.42 22.41 17.60
C GLU A 47 -18.98 22.36 18.11
N ASP A 48 -18.59 23.26 19.02
CA ASP A 48 -17.27 23.23 19.67
C ASP A 48 -17.07 21.94 20.50
N GLU A 49 -18.11 21.47 21.19
CA GLU A 49 -18.07 20.18 21.90
C GLU A 49 -17.96 18.99 20.94
N ARG A 50 -18.73 19.00 19.84
CA ARG A 50 -18.69 17.94 18.82
C ARG A 50 -17.34 17.85 18.13
N THR A 51 -16.76 19.00 17.77
CA THR A 51 -15.45 19.06 17.14
C THR A 51 -14.38 18.49 18.08
N LYS A 52 -14.40 18.87 19.36
CA LYS A 52 -13.51 18.30 20.37
C LYS A 52 -13.67 16.79 20.53
N VAL A 53 -14.89 16.28 20.65
CA VAL A 53 -15.14 14.83 20.76
C VAL A 53 -14.67 14.09 19.50
N ALA A 54 -14.89 14.66 18.32
CA ALA A 54 -14.42 14.08 17.07
C ALA A 54 -12.88 14.07 16.97
N GLU A 55 -12.22 15.13 17.45
CA GLU A 55 -10.77 15.20 17.53
C GLU A 55 -10.19 14.18 18.51
N ASP A 56 -10.77 14.04 19.70
CA ASP A 56 -10.36 13.04 20.69
C ASP A 56 -10.54 11.61 20.16
N ALA A 57 -11.67 11.34 19.50
CA ALA A 57 -11.93 10.06 18.83
C ALA A 57 -10.90 9.79 17.70
N ARG A 58 -10.56 10.81 16.90
CA ARG A 58 -9.52 10.66 15.86
C ARG A 58 -8.14 10.41 16.46
N ALA A 59 -7.78 11.11 17.54
CA ALA A 59 -6.51 10.95 18.21
C ALA A 59 -6.35 9.53 18.79
N THR A 60 -7.40 9.03 19.45
CA THR A 60 -7.42 7.66 19.99
C THR A 60 -7.34 6.60 18.89
N LEU A 61 -8.11 6.74 17.81
CA LEU A 61 -8.05 5.83 16.66
C LEU A 61 -6.64 5.79 16.03
N LYS A 62 -5.99 6.95 15.88
CA LYS A 62 -4.62 7.03 15.36
C LYS A 62 -3.62 6.33 16.27
N ALA A 63 -3.75 6.50 17.59
CA ALA A 63 -2.90 5.83 18.57
C ALA A 63 -3.05 4.31 18.51
N LEU A 64 -4.30 3.81 18.50
CA LEU A 64 -4.60 2.38 18.40
C LEU A 64 -4.14 1.78 17.07
N SER A 65 -4.33 2.50 15.96
CA SER A 65 -3.84 2.08 14.64
C SER A 65 -2.32 1.89 14.63
N ARG A 66 -1.58 2.84 15.22
CA ARG A 66 -0.12 2.72 15.35
C ARG A 66 0.30 1.54 16.22
N GLN A 67 -0.37 1.32 17.35
CA GLN A 67 -0.08 0.16 18.20
C GLN A 67 -0.35 -1.16 17.49
N LEU A 68 -1.46 -1.25 16.75
CA LEU A 68 -1.81 -2.44 15.98
C LEU A 68 -0.82 -2.70 14.85
N GLN A 69 -0.33 -1.67 14.17
CA GLN A 69 0.72 -1.82 13.16
C GLN A 69 2.01 -2.37 13.78
N LEU A 70 2.46 -1.81 14.91
CA LEU A 70 3.64 -2.30 15.62
C LEU A 70 3.47 -3.75 16.09
N ALA A 71 2.29 -4.11 16.61
CA ALA A 71 2.00 -5.47 17.03
C ALA A 71 1.99 -6.45 15.85
N LYS A 72 1.43 -6.07 14.70
CA LYS A 72 1.46 -6.87 13.47
C LYS A 72 2.89 -7.07 12.97
N GLU A 73 3.68 -6.01 12.88
CA GLU A 73 5.08 -6.09 12.47
C GLU A 73 5.89 -7.00 13.41
N ASN A 74 5.64 -6.92 14.72
CA ASN A 74 6.30 -7.79 15.70
C ASN A 74 5.84 -9.25 15.63
N ALA A 75 4.60 -9.52 15.25
CA ALA A 75 4.08 -10.89 15.10
C ALA A 75 4.55 -11.55 13.79
N GLU A 76 4.72 -10.79 12.72
CA GLU A 76 5.19 -11.30 11.43
C GLU A 76 6.70 -11.58 11.41
N ARG A 77 7.51 -10.85 12.21
CA ARG A 77 8.96 -11.08 12.34
C ARG A 77 9.33 -12.53 12.68
N PRO A 78 8.84 -13.13 13.79
CA PRO A 78 9.21 -14.50 14.15
C PRO A 78 8.70 -15.52 13.15
N LYS A 79 7.55 -15.26 12.50
CA LYS A 79 7.01 -16.15 11.46
C LYS A 79 7.92 -16.18 10.24
N ARG A 80 8.32 -15.01 9.74
CA ARG A 80 9.24 -14.88 8.60
C ARG A 80 10.61 -15.48 8.91
N GLU A 81 11.10 -15.29 10.12
CA GLU A 81 12.37 -15.88 10.56
C GLU A 81 12.30 -17.41 10.60
N LEU A 82 11.21 -17.97 11.13
CA LEU A 82 10.98 -19.41 11.13
C LEU A 82 10.83 -20.00 9.72
N GLU A 83 10.15 -19.29 8.81
CA GLU A 83 10.03 -19.67 7.40
C GLU A 83 11.42 -19.76 6.74
N LEU A 84 12.28 -18.76 6.95
CA LEU A 84 13.65 -18.75 6.43
C LEU A 84 14.50 -19.87 7.03
N GLN A 85 14.39 -20.12 8.34
CA GLN A 85 15.10 -21.23 8.97
C GLN A 85 14.67 -22.59 8.42
N ASN A 86 13.38 -22.77 8.16
CA ASN A 86 12.87 -24.00 7.55
C ASN A 86 13.39 -24.17 6.10
N GLU A 87 13.39 -23.10 5.30
CA GLU A 87 13.92 -23.14 3.93
C GLU A 87 15.41 -23.48 3.93
N LEU A 88 16.20 -22.87 4.81
CA LEU A 88 17.62 -23.21 4.99
C LEU A 88 17.81 -24.67 5.40
N ALA A 89 17.01 -25.18 6.35
CA ALA A 89 17.09 -26.57 6.78
C ALA A 89 16.75 -27.56 5.65
N VAL A 90 15.84 -27.20 4.74
CA VAL A 90 15.53 -28.00 3.54
C VAL A 90 16.72 -28.00 2.59
N LEU A 91 17.29 -26.83 2.28
CA LEU A 91 18.44 -26.71 1.39
C LEU A 91 19.67 -27.47 1.94
N GLU A 92 19.96 -27.36 3.23
CA GLU A 92 21.06 -28.11 3.88
C GLU A 92 20.83 -29.62 3.79
N ARG A 93 19.57 -30.08 3.92
CA ARG A 93 19.23 -31.49 3.78
C ARG A 93 19.40 -31.97 2.34
N GLU A 94 18.98 -31.16 1.37
CA GLU A 94 19.17 -31.45 -0.05
C GLU A 94 20.66 -31.53 -0.40
N GLU A 95 21.47 -30.56 0.06
CA GLU A 95 22.93 -30.56 -0.13
C GLU A 95 23.59 -31.81 0.45
N ARG A 96 23.23 -32.20 1.67
CA ARG A 96 23.74 -33.45 2.29
C ARG A 96 23.37 -34.67 1.46
N THR A 97 22.13 -34.75 1.00
CA THR A 97 21.66 -35.85 0.15
C THR A 97 22.44 -35.89 -1.16
N GLU A 98 22.69 -34.71 -1.76
CA GLU A 98 23.48 -34.59 -2.97
C GLU A 98 24.95 -34.97 -2.76
N ALA A 99 25.51 -34.71 -1.58
CA ALA A 99 26.88 -35.07 -1.21
C ALA A 99 27.06 -36.57 -0.93
N GLU A 100 26.02 -37.23 -0.39
CA GLU A 100 26.01 -38.68 -0.14
C GLU A 100 25.88 -39.51 -1.43
N MET A 101 25.38 -38.89 -2.52
CA MET A 101 25.33 -39.56 -3.82
C MET A 101 26.75 -39.85 -4.35
N PRO A 102 27.02 -41.08 -4.83
CA PRO A 102 28.32 -41.41 -5.38
C PRO A 102 28.62 -40.50 -6.58
N PRO A 103 29.82 -39.90 -6.63
CA PRO A 103 30.16 -38.95 -7.68
C PRO A 103 30.20 -39.68 -9.02
N THR A 104 29.22 -39.38 -9.88
CA THR A 104 29.19 -39.89 -11.25
C THR A 104 30.27 -39.17 -12.07
N GLU A 105 30.77 -39.82 -13.12
CA GLU A 105 31.78 -39.25 -14.02
C GLU A 105 31.41 -37.83 -14.52
N GLN A 106 30.14 -37.60 -14.82
CA GLN A 106 29.63 -36.29 -15.25
C GLN A 106 29.76 -35.22 -14.16
N ARG A 107 29.51 -35.57 -12.89
CA ARG A 107 29.61 -34.65 -11.75
C ARG A 107 31.06 -34.27 -11.48
N LEU A 108 31.97 -35.23 -11.55
CA LEU A 108 33.41 -34.98 -11.43
C LEU A 108 33.92 -34.11 -12.58
N LYS A 109 33.48 -34.36 -13.82
CA LYS A 109 33.79 -33.50 -14.97
C LYS A 109 33.25 -32.08 -14.76
N LEU A 110 32.02 -31.94 -14.29
CA LEU A 110 31.42 -30.64 -13.96
C LEU A 110 32.21 -29.91 -12.88
N GLU A 111 32.61 -30.59 -11.82
CA GLU A 111 33.42 -30.03 -10.75
C GLU A 111 34.79 -29.56 -11.25
N LEU A 112 35.44 -30.35 -12.12
CA LEU A 112 36.68 -29.96 -12.79
C LEU A 112 36.49 -28.69 -13.64
N PHE A 113 35.46 -28.62 -14.47
CA PHE A 113 35.18 -27.44 -15.29
C PHE A 113 34.87 -26.20 -14.43
N ARG A 114 34.14 -26.35 -13.31
CA ARG A 114 33.93 -25.26 -12.35
C ARG A 114 35.22 -24.81 -11.69
N SER A 115 36.11 -25.75 -11.32
CA SER A 115 37.42 -25.44 -10.74
C SER A 115 38.33 -24.70 -11.73
N LEU A 116 38.18 -24.99 -13.03
CA LEU A 116 38.84 -24.25 -14.10
C LEU A 116 38.27 -22.82 -14.27
N GLY A 117 37.17 -22.49 -13.59
CA GLY A 117 36.54 -21.17 -13.65
C GLY A 117 35.50 -21.05 -14.77
N ILE A 118 35.04 -22.17 -15.34
CA ILE A 118 33.99 -22.23 -16.35
C ILE A 118 32.65 -22.55 -15.65
N GLU A 119 31.75 -21.59 -15.64
CA GLU A 119 30.44 -21.66 -15.00
C GLU A 119 29.34 -21.52 -16.06
N LEU A 120 28.62 -22.61 -16.36
CA LEU A 120 27.51 -22.56 -17.32
C LEU A 120 26.27 -21.97 -16.66
N GLN A 121 25.66 -20.98 -17.31
CA GLN A 121 24.42 -20.36 -16.85
C GLN A 121 23.23 -21.01 -17.55
N ARG A 122 22.30 -21.53 -16.75
CA ARG A 122 21.00 -22.01 -17.25
C ARG A 122 20.10 -20.81 -17.55
N SER A 123 19.49 -20.81 -18.73
CA SER A 123 18.40 -19.90 -19.08
C SER A 123 17.10 -20.33 -18.39
N ASP A 124 16.13 -19.43 -18.31
CA ASP A 124 14.81 -19.64 -17.68
C ASP A 124 14.02 -20.81 -18.33
N VAL A 125 14.38 -21.17 -19.57
CA VAL A 125 13.79 -22.27 -20.36
C VAL A 125 14.53 -23.61 -20.15
N GLY A 126 15.60 -23.63 -19.34
CA GLY A 126 16.40 -24.82 -19.06
C GLY A 126 17.50 -25.13 -20.08
N GLU A 127 17.63 -24.32 -21.13
CA GLU A 127 18.73 -24.42 -22.10
C GLU A 127 19.99 -23.67 -21.61
N PHE A 128 21.17 -24.24 -21.87
CA PHE A 128 22.46 -23.65 -21.51
C PHE A 128 22.96 -22.72 -22.61
N THR A 129 22.43 -21.50 -22.66
CA THR A 129 22.74 -20.54 -23.73
C THR A 129 23.92 -19.62 -23.39
N LYS A 130 24.32 -19.54 -22.11
CA LYS A 130 25.37 -18.63 -21.64
C LYS A 130 26.39 -19.35 -20.76
N CYS A 131 27.64 -18.93 -20.84
CA CYS A 131 28.74 -19.44 -20.02
C CYS A 131 29.56 -18.27 -19.50
N LYS A 132 29.96 -18.34 -18.23
CA LYS A 132 30.80 -17.37 -17.56
C LYS A 132 32.16 -18.00 -17.35
N VAL A 133 33.20 -17.35 -17.85
CA VAL A 133 34.57 -17.85 -17.81
C VAL A 133 35.44 -16.88 -17.04
N ARG A 134 36.12 -17.37 -16.02
CA ARG A 134 37.14 -16.61 -15.31
C ARG A 134 38.44 -16.66 -16.10
N CYS A 135 38.89 -15.49 -16.55
CA CYS A 135 40.11 -15.33 -17.30
C CYS A 135 41.28 -15.06 -16.34
N TYR A 136 42.10 -16.07 -16.06
CA TYR A 136 43.23 -15.95 -15.12
C TYR A 136 44.27 -14.89 -15.53
N PRO A 137 44.68 -14.77 -16.80
CA PRO A 137 45.69 -13.78 -17.20
C PRO A 137 45.22 -12.33 -17.05
N ARG A 138 43.92 -12.08 -17.24
CA ARG A 138 43.33 -10.71 -17.20
C ARG A 138 42.65 -10.38 -15.88
N HIS A 139 42.52 -11.35 -14.97
CA HIS A 139 41.76 -11.25 -13.72
C HIS A 139 40.33 -10.74 -13.95
N ASP A 140 39.71 -11.17 -15.07
CA ASP A 140 38.40 -10.69 -15.51
C ASP A 140 37.43 -11.86 -15.70
N ILE A 141 36.13 -11.57 -15.68
CA ILE A 141 35.06 -12.54 -15.88
C ILE A 141 34.35 -12.21 -17.18
N GLN A 142 34.48 -13.07 -18.19
CA GLN A 142 33.78 -12.88 -19.45
C GLN A 142 32.55 -13.77 -19.53
N ILE A 143 31.44 -13.17 -19.96
CA ILE A 143 30.20 -13.90 -20.27
C ILE A 143 30.18 -14.13 -21.77
N LEU A 144 30.10 -15.39 -22.16
CA LEU A 144 29.99 -15.87 -23.51
C LEU A 144 28.59 -16.40 -23.75
N GLU A 145 27.96 -15.91 -24.79
CA GLU A 145 26.68 -16.43 -25.28
C GLU A 145 26.96 -17.38 -26.44
N PHE A 146 26.37 -18.58 -26.38
CA PHE A 146 26.53 -19.58 -27.43
C PHE A 146 25.56 -19.26 -28.56
N GLU A 147 26.08 -18.68 -29.64
CA GLU A 147 25.34 -18.53 -30.89
C GLU A 147 25.68 -19.67 -31.88
N ASP A 148 24.69 -20.12 -32.66
CA ASP A 148 24.86 -21.16 -33.69
C ASP A 148 25.68 -20.68 -34.92
N LYS A 149 26.18 -19.45 -34.89
CA LYS A 149 26.99 -18.86 -35.97
C LYS A 149 28.42 -19.39 -36.00
N PHE A 150 28.91 -19.94 -34.89
CA PHE A 150 30.28 -20.42 -34.76
C PHE A 150 30.33 -21.92 -34.50
N SER A 151 31.39 -22.58 -35.00
CA SER A 151 31.56 -24.02 -34.78
C SER A 151 31.89 -24.35 -33.32
N ARG A 152 31.52 -25.55 -32.87
CA ARG A 152 31.88 -26.08 -31.53
C ARG A 152 33.40 -26.03 -31.26
N TYR A 153 34.21 -26.24 -32.30
CA TYR A 153 35.67 -26.17 -32.21
C TYR A 153 36.18 -24.74 -31.92
N PHE A 154 35.54 -23.72 -32.49
CA PHE A 154 35.87 -22.32 -32.24
C PHE A 154 35.65 -21.96 -30.76
N TYR A 155 34.47 -22.31 -30.21
CA TYR A 155 34.18 -22.08 -28.80
C TYR A 155 35.12 -22.85 -27.87
N ALA A 156 35.44 -24.11 -28.17
CA ALA A 156 36.35 -24.89 -27.35
C ALA A 156 37.74 -24.23 -27.25
N ASN A 157 38.33 -23.84 -28.38
CA ASN A 157 39.64 -23.18 -28.38
C ASN A 157 39.60 -21.83 -27.67
N MET A 158 38.56 -21.04 -27.92
CA MET A 158 38.40 -19.73 -27.29
C MET A 158 38.25 -19.85 -25.76
N LEU A 159 37.53 -20.86 -25.27
CA LEU A 159 37.42 -21.15 -23.84
C LEU A 159 38.76 -21.58 -23.24
N TRP A 160 39.51 -22.44 -23.93
CA TRP A 160 40.84 -22.87 -23.50
C TRP A 160 41.83 -21.70 -23.43
N ASP A 161 41.85 -20.83 -24.43
CA ASP A 161 42.69 -19.63 -24.46
C ASP A 161 42.37 -18.64 -23.34
N MET A 162 41.13 -18.64 -22.84
CA MET A 162 40.74 -17.81 -21.69
C MET A 162 41.09 -18.43 -20.35
N CYS A 163 41.13 -19.75 -20.27
CA CYS A 163 41.43 -20.46 -19.02
C CYS A 163 42.92 -20.72 -18.81
N SER A 164 43.73 -20.75 -19.88
CA SER A 164 45.19 -20.82 -19.84
C SER A 164 45.82 -19.46 -19.53
#